data_AF-A0A938I370-F1
#
_entry.id   AF-A0A938I370-F1
#
_cell.length_a   1.000
_cell.length_b   1.000
_cell.length_c   1.000
_cell.angle_alpha   90.00
_cell.angle_beta   90.00
_cell.angle_gamma   90.00
#
_symmetry.space_group_name_H-M   'P 1'
#
loop_
_entity.id
_entity.type
_entity.pdbx_description
1 polymer ?
#
loop_
_entity_poly.entity_id
_entity_poly.type
_entity_poly.pdbx_seq_one_letter_code
_entity_poly.pdbx_strand_id
1 'polypeptide(L)'
;MRNIVWTLASLALVVCVSATAWSSEADELRAKAKAVQHEAEVLVKKGRKEEAEKLFRHVKELLNAADKHEVKSSASSDREIDELHRQLKAIAEKEEHAEKTKDKQALAELRKHRANIERELAEHREHHEPKAGQKPIGKHSPEMPEKLQAAARRLKHLHIAIENLHAAELPDLAAQLADKAEHIERELHQAHEQFAKERSSTENEKPALLKSKQSEPPMKKPQPKLKPKSAPGRAPVEELREELQRLRAELNELRQQIKK
;
A
#
# COMPACT_ATOMS: atom_id res chain seq x y z
N MET A 1 -39.72 10.13 -34.02
CA MET A 1 -38.36 10.62 -33.68
C MET A 1 -38.25 11.24 -32.27
N ARG A 2 -39.27 11.90 -31.72
CA ARG A 2 -39.21 12.50 -30.36
C ARG A 2 -38.99 11.51 -29.20
N ASN A 3 -39.39 10.25 -29.34
CA ASN A 3 -39.30 9.27 -28.23
C ASN A 3 -37.92 8.59 -28.10
N ILE A 4 -37.07 8.64 -29.14
CA ILE A 4 -35.73 8.01 -29.12
C ILE A 4 -34.71 8.93 -28.43
N VAL A 5 -34.91 10.24 -28.50
CA VAL A 5 -34.04 11.23 -27.83
C VAL A 5 -34.21 11.16 -26.31
N TRP A 6 -35.42 10.85 -25.82
CA TRP A 6 -35.71 10.75 -24.39
C TRP A 6 -35.13 9.47 -23.75
N THR A 7 -35.11 8.35 -24.48
CA THR A 7 -34.54 7.10 -23.97
C THR A 7 -33.00 7.14 -23.92
N LEU A 8 -32.34 7.78 -24.90
CA LEU A 8 -30.88 7.96 -24.88
C LEU A 8 -30.42 8.93 -23.78
N ALA A 9 -31.19 9.99 -23.50
CA ALA A 9 -30.90 10.91 -22.41
C ALA A 9 -31.05 10.25 -21.02
N SER A 10 -32.05 9.36 -20.85
CA SER A 10 -32.23 8.59 -19.62
C SER A 10 -31.12 7.55 -19.40
N LEU A 11 -30.66 6.89 -20.47
CA LEU A 11 -29.59 5.89 -20.38
C LEU A 11 -28.23 6.53 -20.01
N ALA A 12 -27.93 7.71 -20.56
CA ALA A 12 -26.71 8.45 -20.23
C ALA A 12 -26.65 8.87 -18.75
N LEU A 13 -27.81 9.15 -18.13
CA LEU A 13 -27.89 9.55 -16.73
C LEU A 13 -27.67 8.37 -15.76
N VAL A 14 -28.08 7.15 -16.16
CA VAL A 14 -27.85 5.91 -15.39
C VAL A 14 -26.38 5.46 -15.43
N VAL A 15 -25.68 5.70 -16.55
CA VAL A 15 -24.24 5.39 -16.69
C VAL A 15 -23.36 6.35 -15.88
N CYS A 16 -23.75 7.62 -15.71
CA CYS A 16 -22.97 8.58 -14.92
C CYS A 16 -23.02 8.34 -13.40
N VAL A 17 -24.11 7.77 -12.86
CA VAL A 17 -24.24 7.48 -11.42
C VAL A 17 -23.54 6.18 -11.02
N SER A 18 -23.36 5.24 -11.96
CA SER A 18 -22.67 3.96 -11.70
C SER A 18 -21.15 4.08 -11.75
N ALA A 19 -20.59 5.12 -12.40
CA ALA A 19 -19.15 5.41 -12.37
C ALA A 19 -18.66 6.05 -11.05
N THR A 20 -19.57 6.55 -10.20
CA THR A 20 -19.24 7.14 -8.89
C THR A 20 -19.29 6.15 -7.73
N ALA A 21 -19.76 4.91 -7.93
CA ALA A 21 -19.92 3.92 -6.87
C ALA A 21 -18.61 3.20 -6.46
N TRP A 22 -17.47 3.60 -7.04
CA TRP A 22 -16.15 2.97 -6.80
C TRP A 22 -15.12 3.97 -6.27
N SER A 23 -15.57 5.12 -5.75
CA SER A 23 -14.71 5.92 -4.88
C SER A 23 -14.58 5.14 -3.58
N SER A 24 -13.41 4.52 -3.38
CA SER A 24 -13.02 3.98 -2.08
C SER A 24 -13.34 5.01 -0.99
N GLU A 25 -13.85 4.57 0.16
CA GLU A 25 -14.12 5.43 1.31
C GLU A 25 -12.91 6.33 1.65
N ALA A 26 -11.69 5.85 1.39
CA ALA A 26 -10.46 6.61 1.51
C ALA A 26 -10.37 7.81 0.54
N ASP A 27 -10.84 7.66 -0.70
CA ASP A 27 -10.85 8.74 -1.70
C ASP A 27 -11.92 9.79 -1.38
N GLU A 28 -13.05 9.39 -0.81
CA GLU A 28 -14.06 10.33 -0.31
C GLU A 28 -13.49 11.17 0.84
N LEU A 29 -12.78 10.54 1.77
CA LEU A 29 -12.10 11.23 2.87
C LEU A 29 -11.02 12.20 2.37
N ARG A 30 -10.28 11.84 1.32
CA ARG A 30 -9.31 12.72 0.65
C ARG A 30 -9.98 13.89 -0.05
N ALA A 31 -11.10 13.66 -0.72
CA ALA A 31 -11.87 14.73 -1.37
C ALA A 31 -12.40 15.72 -0.33
N LYS A 32 -12.94 15.23 0.80
CA LYS A 32 -13.35 16.06 1.94
C LYS A 32 -12.17 16.84 2.53
N ALA A 33 -11.03 16.19 2.71
CA ALA A 33 -9.82 16.84 3.21
C ALA A 33 -9.39 18.01 2.30
N LYS A 34 -9.43 17.85 0.98
CA LYS A 34 -9.13 18.92 0.02
C LYS A 34 -10.13 20.07 0.08
N ALA A 35 -11.42 19.77 0.20
CA ALA A 35 -12.45 20.80 0.34
C ALA A 35 -12.25 21.64 1.62
N VAL A 36 -12.04 20.97 2.76
CA VAL A 36 -11.79 21.63 4.04
C VAL A 36 -10.47 22.41 4.04
N GLN A 37 -9.44 21.91 3.33
CA GLN A 37 -8.18 22.62 3.16
C GLN A 37 -8.36 23.96 2.43
N HIS A 38 -9.15 23.99 1.35
CA HIS A 38 -9.44 25.25 0.66
C HIS A 38 -10.20 26.24 1.53
N GLU A 39 -11.15 25.78 2.36
CA GLU A 39 -11.84 26.65 3.32
C GLU A 39 -10.87 27.23 4.36
N ALA A 40 -9.93 26.41 4.86
CA ALA A 40 -8.89 26.87 5.77
C ALA A 40 -8.02 27.97 5.12
N GLU A 41 -7.60 27.78 3.87
CA GLU A 41 -6.82 28.78 3.11
C GLU A 41 -7.59 30.10 2.93
N VAL A 42 -8.90 30.03 2.69
CA VAL A 42 -9.76 31.23 2.58
C VAL A 42 -9.84 31.95 3.93
N LEU A 43 -9.91 31.24 5.06
CA LEU A 43 -9.92 31.84 6.40
C LEU A 43 -8.59 32.50 6.77
N VAL A 44 -7.46 31.91 6.35
CA VAL A 44 -6.12 32.53 6.49
C VAL A 44 -6.08 33.88 5.75
N LYS A 45 -6.58 33.93 4.50
CA LYS A 45 -6.64 35.18 3.71
C LYS A 45 -7.53 36.24 4.36
N LYS A 46 -8.56 35.84 5.10
CA LYS A 46 -9.45 36.73 5.87
C LYS A 46 -8.87 37.14 7.23
N GLY A 47 -7.67 36.71 7.58
CA GLY A 47 -7.02 37.03 8.86
C GLY A 47 -7.52 36.21 10.07
N ARG A 48 -8.41 35.23 9.86
CA ARG A 48 -8.97 34.38 10.92
C ARG A 48 -8.10 33.15 11.17
N LYS A 49 -6.92 33.38 11.75
CA LYS A 49 -5.89 32.34 11.93
C LYS A 49 -6.35 31.18 12.82
N GLU A 50 -7.06 31.47 13.91
CA GLU A 50 -7.52 30.42 14.84
C GLU A 50 -8.56 29.46 14.23
N GLU A 51 -9.50 29.99 13.44
CA GLU A 51 -10.50 29.16 12.74
C GLU A 51 -9.84 28.30 11.66
N ALA A 52 -8.89 28.87 10.91
CA ALA A 52 -8.11 28.14 9.93
C ALA A 52 -7.28 27.00 10.55
N GLU A 53 -6.65 27.23 11.71
CA GLU A 53 -5.92 26.18 12.43
C GLU A 53 -6.81 25.00 12.84
N LYS A 54 -8.05 25.27 13.27
CA LYS A 54 -9.03 24.20 13.57
C LYS A 54 -9.34 23.37 12.32
N LEU A 55 -9.55 24.01 11.18
CA LEU A 55 -9.78 23.31 9.91
C LEU A 55 -8.55 22.49 9.48
N PHE A 56 -7.33 23.02 9.61
CA PHE A 56 -6.11 22.24 9.30
C PHE A 56 -5.95 21.00 10.19
N ARG A 57 -6.34 21.07 11.48
CA ARG A 57 -6.38 19.88 12.34
C ARG A 57 -7.39 18.86 11.81
N HIS A 58 -8.57 19.31 11.39
CA HIS A 58 -9.58 18.44 10.81
C HIS A 58 -9.14 17.80 9.49
N VAL A 59 -8.46 18.54 8.61
CA VAL A 59 -7.83 17.99 7.39
C VAL A 59 -6.86 16.88 7.74
N LYS A 60 -6.01 17.08 8.76
CA LYS A 60 -5.05 16.06 9.22
C LYS A 60 -5.75 14.81 9.77
N GLU A 61 -6.85 14.98 10.48
CA GLU A 61 -7.68 13.86 10.97
C GLU A 61 -8.30 13.07 9.82
N LEU A 62 -8.86 13.75 8.81
CA LEU A 62 -9.44 13.12 7.62
C LEU A 62 -8.41 12.35 6.81
N LEU A 63 -7.21 12.92 6.61
CA LEU A 63 -6.11 12.22 5.93
C LEU A 63 -5.62 11.00 6.72
N ASN A 64 -5.47 11.12 8.04
CA ASN A 64 -5.12 9.98 8.89
C ASN A 64 -6.20 8.88 8.88
N ALA A 65 -7.48 9.25 8.78
CA ALA A 65 -8.57 8.30 8.64
C ALA A 65 -8.50 7.58 7.29
N ALA A 66 -8.25 8.31 6.20
CA ALA A 66 -8.06 7.72 4.87
C ALA A 66 -6.91 6.70 4.84
N ASP A 67 -5.76 7.06 5.40
CA ASP A 67 -4.59 6.18 5.49
C ASP A 67 -4.88 4.91 6.31
N LYS A 68 -5.63 5.03 7.41
CA LYS A 68 -6.04 3.87 8.22
C LYS A 68 -6.98 2.94 7.46
N HIS A 69 -7.86 3.47 6.62
CA HIS A 69 -8.75 2.65 5.80
C HIS A 69 -7.97 1.90 4.71
N GLU A 70 -6.99 2.55 4.07
CA GLU A 70 -6.13 1.86 3.08
C GLU A 70 -5.35 0.71 3.71
N VAL A 71 -4.69 0.93 4.85
CA VAL A 71 -3.90 -0.12 5.52
C VAL A 71 -4.77 -1.30 5.97
N LYS A 72 -6.00 -1.05 6.41
CA LYS A 72 -6.94 -2.12 6.77
C LYS A 72 -7.43 -2.88 5.54
N SER A 73 -7.72 -2.17 4.44
CA SER A 73 -8.17 -2.79 3.20
C SER A 73 -7.08 -3.66 2.56
N SER A 74 -5.82 -3.20 2.56
CA SER A 74 -4.70 -3.95 2.03
C SER A 74 -4.42 -5.19 2.89
N ALA A 75 -4.42 -5.05 4.21
CA ALA A 75 -4.19 -6.18 5.12
C ALA A 75 -5.31 -7.24 5.04
N SER A 76 -6.54 -6.84 4.72
CA SER A 76 -7.63 -7.79 4.47
C SER A 76 -7.42 -8.54 3.17
N SER A 77 -7.06 -7.83 2.11
CA SER A 77 -6.77 -8.43 0.80
C SER A 77 -5.56 -9.37 0.84
N ASP A 78 -4.48 -8.99 1.51
CA ASP A 78 -3.29 -9.83 1.65
C ASP A 78 -3.62 -11.18 2.33
N ARG A 79 -4.50 -11.16 3.35
CA ARG A 79 -4.96 -12.38 4.03
C ARG A 79 -5.81 -13.26 3.12
N GLU A 80 -6.65 -12.66 2.28
CA GLU A 80 -7.48 -13.38 1.32
C GLU A 80 -6.61 -14.04 0.25
N ILE A 81 -5.62 -13.32 -0.29
CA ILE A 81 -4.63 -13.84 -1.23
C ILE A 81 -3.85 -15.02 -0.61
N ASP A 82 -3.41 -14.90 0.65
CA ASP A 82 -2.73 -15.98 1.37
C ASP A 82 -3.62 -17.23 1.52
N GLU A 83 -4.91 -17.03 1.78
CA GLU A 83 -5.86 -18.13 1.91
C GLU A 83 -6.10 -18.83 0.56
N LEU A 84 -6.25 -18.08 -0.53
CA LEU A 84 -6.37 -18.65 -1.88
C LEU A 84 -5.12 -19.46 -2.26
N HIS A 85 -3.91 -18.99 -1.91
CA HIS A 85 -2.68 -19.76 -2.12
C HIS A 85 -2.65 -21.06 -1.31
N ARG A 86 -3.14 -21.05 -0.05
CA ARG A 86 -3.27 -22.29 0.74
C ARG A 86 -4.25 -23.26 0.11
N GLN A 87 -5.37 -22.77 -0.42
CA GLN A 87 -6.35 -23.61 -1.12
C GLN A 87 -5.77 -24.23 -2.38
N LEU A 88 -5.01 -23.48 -3.19
CA LEU A 88 -4.30 -24.03 -4.36
C LEU A 88 -3.33 -25.14 -3.98
N LYS A 89 -2.57 -24.97 -2.89
CA LYS A 89 -1.66 -26.00 -2.40
C LYS A 89 -2.42 -27.26 -1.98
N ALA A 90 -3.52 -27.12 -1.26
CA ALA A 90 -4.36 -28.23 -0.84
C ALA A 90 -5.02 -28.95 -2.04
N ILE A 91 -5.38 -28.22 -3.11
CA ILE A 91 -5.89 -28.82 -4.35
C ILE A 91 -4.79 -29.59 -5.08
N ALA A 92 -3.58 -29.04 -5.19
CA ALA A 92 -2.46 -29.73 -5.82
C ALA A 92 -2.13 -31.07 -5.13
N GLU A 93 -2.16 -31.11 -3.80
CA GLU A 93 -2.00 -32.35 -3.05
C GLU A 93 -3.12 -33.35 -3.35
N LYS A 94 -4.38 -32.90 -3.44
CA LYS A 94 -5.53 -33.75 -3.84
C LYS A 94 -5.44 -34.24 -5.28
N GLU A 95 -4.95 -33.41 -6.21
CA GLU A 95 -4.72 -33.78 -7.61
C GLU A 95 -3.71 -34.94 -7.70
N GLU A 96 -2.61 -34.85 -6.95
CA GLU A 96 -1.61 -35.92 -6.89
C GLU A 96 -2.20 -37.24 -6.34
N HIS A 97 -3.08 -37.16 -5.35
CA HIS A 97 -3.77 -38.34 -4.80
C HIS A 97 -4.77 -38.94 -5.80
N ALA A 98 -5.55 -38.10 -6.49
CA ALA A 98 -6.50 -38.54 -7.53
C ALA A 98 -5.79 -39.17 -8.74
N GLU A 99 -4.60 -38.67 -9.08
CA GLU A 99 -3.76 -39.23 -10.12
C GLU A 99 -3.25 -40.64 -9.73
N LYS A 100 -2.82 -40.82 -8.47
CA LYS A 100 -2.42 -42.14 -7.93
C LYS A 100 -3.57 -43.15 -7.93
N THR A 101 -4.79 -42.73 -7.60
CA THR A 101 -5.98 -43.60 -7.62
C THR A 101 -6.58 -43.79 -9.02
N LYS A 102 -6.06 -43.08 -10.03
CA LYS A 102 -6.56 -43.06 -11.42
C LYS A 102 -8.03 -42.64 -11.53
N ASP A 103 -8.53 -41.85 -10.58
CA ASP A 103 -9.88 -41.30 -10.62
C ASP A 103 -9.92 -40.07 -11.55
N LYS A 104 -10.23 -40.34 -12.83
CA LYS A 104 -10.28 -39.30 -13.87
C LYS A 104 -11.35 -38.24 -13.62
N GLN A 105 -12.45 -38.60 -12.98
CA GLN A 105 -13.55 -37.68 -12.75
C GLN A 105 -13.20 -36.72 -11.61
N ALA A 106 -12.66 -37.24 -10.50
CA ALA A 106 -12.16 -36.40 -9.42
C ALA A 106 -11.04 -35.46 -9.89
N LEU A 107 -10.13 -35.94 -10.74
CA LEU A 107 -9.05 -35.11 -11.30
C LEU A 107 -9.58 -33.96 -12.17
N ALA A 108 -10.61 -34.21 -12.98
CA ALA A 108 -11.22 -33.16 -13.81
C ALA A 108 -11.89 -32.06 -12.98
N GLU A 109 -12.61 -32.43 -11.92
CA GLU A 109 -13.23 -31.46 -11.00
C GLU A 109 -12.18 -30.64 -10.22
N LEU A 110 -11.09 -31.27 -9.76
CA LEU A 110 -10.01 -30.57 -9.07
C LEU A 110 -9.31 -29.55 -9.97
N ARG A 111 -9.04 -29.91 -11.23
CA ARG A 111 -8.46 -28.99 -12.23
C ARG A 111 -9.37 -27.79 -12.51
N LYS A 112 -10.68 -28.03 -12.57
CA LYS A 112 -11.68 -26.95 -12.73
C LYS A 112 -11.69 -26.02 -11.51
N HIS A 113 -11.61 -26.58 -10.31
CA HIS A 113 -11.56 -25.80 -9.08
C HIS A 113 -10.27 -24.97 -8.99
N ARG A 114 -9.13 -25.57 -9.33
CA ARG A 114 -7.84 -24.89 -9.45
C ARG A 114 -7.90 -23.70 -10.41
N ALA A 115 -8.44 -23.91 -11.62
CA ALA A 115 -8.57 -22.85 -12.62
C ALA A 115 -9.48 -21.69 -12.16
N ASN A 116 -10.50 -21.98 -11.33
CA ASN A 116 -11.34 -20.93 -10.75
C ASN A 116 -10.57 -20.10 -9.72
N ILE A 117 -9.82 -20.73 -8.80
CA ILE A 117 -9.02 -20.01 -7.80
C ILE A 117 -7.88 -19.21 -8.46
N GLU A 118 -7.25 -19.75 -9.50
CA GLU A 118 -6.24 -19.01 -10.28
C GLU A 118 -6.86 -17.77 -10.97
N ARG A 119 -8.12 -17.84 -11.41
CA ARG A 119 -8.86 -16.68 -11.92
C ARG A 119 -9.13 -15.64 -10.83
N GLU A 120 -9.60 -16.06 -9.66
CA GLU A 120 -9.84 -15.16 -8.53
C GLU A 120 -8.55 -14.46 -8.09
N LEU A 121 -7.43 -15.19 -8.00
CA LEU A 121 -6.11 -14.60 -7.72
C LEU A 121 -5.68 -13.59 -8.81
N ALA A 122 -5.98 -13.85 -10.08
CA ALA A 122 -5.69 -12.92 -11.16
C ALA A 122 -6.55 -11.64 -11.04
N GLU A 123 -7.83 -11.75 -10.71
CA GLU A 123 -8.72 -10.62 -10.46
C GLU A 123 -8.22 -9.77 -9.28
N HIS A 124 -7.82 -10.38 -8.17
CA HIS A 124 -7.21 -9.65 -7.05
C HIS A 124 -5.93 -8.92 -7.47
N ARG A 125 -5.07 -9.54 -8.30
CA ARG A 125 -3.87 -8.87 -8.81
C ARG A 125 -4.20 -7.68 -9.71
N GLU A 126 -5.16 -7.80 -10.61
CA GLU A 126 -5.60 -6.69 -11.47
C GLU A 126 -6.21 -5.54 -10.66
N HIS A 127 -6.91 -5.83 -9.57
CA HIS A 127 -7.47 -4.80 -8.69
C HIS A 127 -6.42 -4.12 -7.80
N HIS A 128 -5.34 -4.82 -7.45
CA HIS A 128 -4.28 -4.29 -6.59
C HIS A 128 -3.08 -3.73 -7.34
N GLU A 129 -2.88 -4.07 -8.62
CA GLU A 129 -1.93 -3.34 -9.44
C GLU A 129 -2.48 -1.94 -9.71
N PRO A 130 -1.80 -0.88 -9.23
CA PRO A 130 -2.20 0.47 -9.58
C PRO A 130 -2.10 0.58 -11.10
N LYS A 131 -3.26 0.77 -11.77
CA LYS A 131 -3.33 1.13 -13.20
C LYS A 131 -2.18 2.09 -13.48
N ALA A 132 -1.34 1.75 -14.47
CA ALA A 132 0.02 2.23 -14.71
C ALA A 132 0.24 3.75 -14.90
N GLY A 133 -0.51 4.62 -14.22
CA GLY A 133 -0.43 6.07 -14.20
C GLY A 133 -0.63 6.70 -12.83
N GLN A 134 -0.94 5.96 -11.76
CA GLN A 134 -1.00 6.52 -10.41
C GLN A 134 0.32 6.27 -9.65
N LYS A 135 1.12 7.34 -9.52
CA LYS A 135 2.34 7.35 -8.71
C LYS A 135 1.99 6.93 -7.26
N PRO A 136 2.69 5.94 -6.66
CA PRO A 136 2.49 5.62 -5.26
C PRO A 136 2.95 6.80 -4.39
N ILE A 137 1.99 7.48 -3.76
CA ILE A 137 2.25 8.47 -2.72
C ILE A 137 2.47 7.69 -1.43
N GLY A 138 3.70 7.21 -1.24
CA GLY A 138 4.07 6.35 -0.13
C GLY A 138 5.40 6.76 0.49
N LYS A 139 5.31 7.62 1.52
CA LYS A 139 6.19 7.77 2.70
C LYS A 139 7.71 7.84 2.43
N HIS A 140 8.23 9.07 2.49
CA HIS A 140 9.60 9.48 2.80
C HIS A 140 10.67 8.37 2.81
N SER A 141 10.99 7.85 1.63
CA SER A 141 12.38 7.50 1.33
C SER A 141 13.13 8.84 1.17
N PRO A 142 14.37 9.01 1.67
CA PRO A 142 15.11 10.25 1.49
C PRO A 142 15.12 10.59 0.00
N GLU A 143 14.45 11.69 -0.36
CA GLU A 143 14.10 12.03 -1.74
C GLU A 143 15.30 11.83 -2.67
N MET A 144 15.28 10.69 -3.33
CA MET A 144 16.00 10.47 -4.56
C MET A 144 15.24 11.27 -5.61
N PRO A 145 15.91 12.11 -6.41
CA PRO A 145 15.26 12.85 -7.48
C PRO A 145 14.42 11.91 -8.33
N GLU A 146 13.22 12.32 -8.75
CA GLU A 146 12.31 11.46 -9.53
C GLU A 146 12.99 10.83 -10.76
N LYS A 147 13.98 11.52 -11.33
CA LYS A 147 14.80 11.04 -12.46
C LYS A 147 15.65 9.81 -12.10
N LEU A 148 16.28 9.80 -10.93
CA LEU A 148 17.08 8.67 -10.43
C LEU A 148 16.18 7.45 -10.15
N GLN A 149 15.01 7.69 -9.54
CA GLN A 149 14.05 6.62 -9.30
C GLN A 149 13.49 6.04 -10.61
N ALA A 150 13.22 6.89 -11.61
CA ALA A 150 12.78 6.46 -12.93
C ALA A 150 13.86 5.63 -13.64
N ALA A 151 15.13 6.03 -13.56
CA ALA A 151 16.26 5.27 -14.10
C ALA A 151 16.40 3.90 -13.43
N ALA A 152 16.29 3.82 -12.10
CA ALA A 152 16.33 2.57 -11.35
C ALA A 152 15.23 1.59 -11.77
N ARG A 153 14.00 2.10 -11.96
CA ARG A 153 12.87 1.28 -12.45
C ARG A 153 13.13 0.76 -13.86
N ARG A 154 13.60 1.62 -14.77
CA ARG A 154 13.96 1.23 -16.15
C ARG A 154 15.02 0.13 -16.16
N LEU A 155 16.05 0.25 -15.31
CA LEU A 155 17.10 -0.75 -15.18
C LEU A 155 16.55 -2.11 -14.74
N LYS A 156 15.65 -2.13 -13.74
CA LYS A 156 14.96 -3.36 -13.31
C LYS A 156 14.18 -4.02 -14.45
N HIS A 157 13.46 -3.24 -15.25
CA HIS A 157 12.72 -3.78 -16.40
C HIS A 157 13.65 -4.33 -17.49
N LEU A 158 14.80 -3.68 -17.73
CA LEU A 158 15.79 -4.17 -18.68
C LEU A 158 16.37 -5.52 -18.24
N HIS A 159 16.70 -5.71 -16.95
CA HIS A 159 17.17 -7.00 -16.46
C HIS A 159 16.15 -8.12 -16.65
N ILE A 160 14.87 -7.88 -16.33
CA ILE A 160 13.80 -8.86 -16.57
C ILE A 160 13.66 -9.18 -18.07
N ALA A 161 13.76 -8.16 -18.94
CA ALA A 161 13.71 -8.36 -20.38
C ALA A 161 14.91 -9.19 -20.89
N ILE A 162 16.11 -8.94 -20.36
CA ILE A 162 17.33 -9.71 -20.67
C ILE A 162 17.18 -11.17 -20.27
N GLU A 163 16.69 -11.44 -19.05
CA GLU A 163 16.42 -12.81 -18.56
C GLU A 163 15.40 -13.53 -19.46
N ASN A 164 14.31 -12.86 -19.81
CA ASN A 164 13.29 -13.42 -20.70
C ASN A 164 13.83 -13.70 -22.11
N LEU A 165 14.72 -12.85 -22.64
CA LEU A 165 15.35 -13.06 -23.95
C LEU A 165 16.36 -14.20 -23.92
N HIS A 166 17.10 -14.37 -22.83
CA HIS A 166 17.94 -15.54 -22.62
C HIS A 166 17.10 -16.82 -22.57
N ALA A 167 15.98 -16.80 -21.86
CA ALA A 167 15.05 -17.93 -21.81
C ALA A 167 14.40 -18.24 -23.17
N ALA A 168 14.26 -17.24 -24.04
CA ALA A 168 13.77 -17.38 -25.40
C ALA A 168 14.87 -17.73 -26.43
N GLU A 169 16.10 -18.00 -25.98
CA GLU A 169 17.26 -18.32 -26.83
C GLU A 169 17.59 -17.21 -27.86
N LEU A 170 17.40 -15.94 -27.48
CA LEU A 170 17.74 -14.76 -28.29
C LEU A 170 18.93 -13.97 -27.69
N PRO A 171 20.15 -14.56 -27.62
CA PRO A 171 21.28 -13.99 -26.90
C PRO A 171 21.79 -12.67 -27.50
N ASP A 172 21.69 -12.47 -28.82
CA ASP A 172 22.17 -11.25 -29.47
C ASP A 172 21.37 -10.01 -29.04
N LEU A 173 20.04 -10.16 -28.88
CA LEU A 173 19.17 -9.09 -28.39
C LEU A 173 19.35 -8.87 -26.88
N ALA A 174 19.58 -9.95 -26.13
CA ALA A 174 19.91 -9.87 -24.72
C ALA A 174 21.21 -9.09 -24.48
N ALA A 175 22.25 -9.33 -25.28
CA ALA A 175 23.51 -8.59 -25.22
C ALA A 175 23.33 -7.09 -25.50
N GLN A 176 22.56 -6.72 -26.53
CA GLN A 176 22.27 -5.31 -26.83
C GLN A 176 21.49 -4.60 -25.70
N LEU A 177 20.60 -5.31 -25.01
CA LEU A 177 19.89 -4.77 -23.85
C LEU A 177 20.77 -4.70 -22.62
N ALA A 178 21.71 -5.64 -22.44
CA ALA A 178 22.70 -5.62 -21.37
C ALA A 178 23.60 -4.38 -21.48
N ASP A 179 24.13 -4.08 -22.68
CA ASP A 179 24.94 -2.87 -22.91
C ASP A 179 24.18 -1.58 -22.54
N LYS A 180 22.88 -1.52 -22.88
CA LYS A 180 22.00 -0.41 -22.51
C LYS A 180 21.76 -0.33 -21.01
N ALA A 181 21.57 -1.47 -20.34
CA ALA A 181 21.40 -1.55 -18.90
C ALA A 181 22.66 -1.06 -18.17
N GLU A 182 23.85 -1.51 -18.59
CA GLU A 182 25.13 -1.06 -18.03
C GLU A 182 25.32 0.46 -18.17
N HIS A 183 24.95 1.02 -19.34
CA HIS A 183 25.07 2.47 -19.54
C HIS A 183 24.20 3.24 -18.54
N ILE A 184 22.94 2.83 -18.37
CA ILE A 184 22.01 3.43 -17.40
C ILE A 184 22.51 3.22 -15.96
N GLU A 185 23.12 2.07 -15.65
CA GLU A 185 23.69 1.78 -14.34
C GLU A 185 24.83 2.75 -14.00
N ARG A 186 25.73 2.99 -14.96
CA ARG A 186 26.83 3.95 -14.81
C ARG A 186 26.31 5.37 -14.62
N GLU A 187 25.32 5.79 -15.39
CA GLU A 187 24.68 7.11 -15.22
C GLU A 187 24.02 7.25 -13.85
N LEU A 188 23.34 6.19 -13.39
CA LEU A 188 22.69 6.15 -12.09
C LEU A 188 23.72 6.26 -10.96
N HIS A 189 24.81 5.51 -11.03
CA HIS A 189 25.91 5.61 -10.06
C HIS A 189 26.56 7.00 -10.04
N GLN A 190 26.86 7.58 -11.20
CA GLN A 190 27.43 8.93 -11.29
C GLN A 190 26.49 9.99 -10.71
N ALA A 191 25.20 9.91 -11.04
CA ALA A 191 24.20 10.81 -10.48
C ALA A 191 24.13 10.65 -8.95
N HIS A 192 24.11 9.42 -8.43
CA HIS A 192 24.15 9.17 -6.98
C HIS A 192 25.37 9.80 -6.30
N GLU A 193 26.57 9.67 -6.88
CA GLU A 193 27.78 10.28 -6.35
C GLU A 193 27.70 11.82 -6.38
N GLN A 194 27.14 12.41 -7.43
CA GLN A 194 26.91 13.85 -7.50
C GLN A 194 25.96 14.32 -6.41
N PHE A 195 24.83 13.64 -6.20
CA PHE A 195 23.90 13.96 -5.11
C PHE A 195 24.53 13.80 -3.73
N ALA A 196 25.37 12.77 -3.54
CA ALA A 196 26.09 12.58 -2.29
C ALA A 196 27.10 13.72 -2.03
N LYS A 197 27.81 14.19 -3.06
CA LYS A 197 28.76 15.32 -2.99
C LYS A 197 28.04 16.65 -2.73
N GLU A 198 26.92 16.90 -3.40
CA GLU A 198 26.10 18.12 -3.17
C GLU A 198 25.60 18.17 -1.73
N ARG A 199 25.07 17.07 -1.21
CA ARG A 199 24.62 17.00 0.20
C ARG A 199 25.75 17.29 1.19
N SER A 200 26.93 16.69 1.00
CA SER A 200 28.06 16.90 1.91
C SER A 200 28.68 18.30 1.80
N SER A 201 28.60 18.97 0.64
CA SER A 201 29.01 20.38 0.50
C SER A 201 28.06 21.35 1.23
N THR A 202 26.74 21.13 1.14
CA THR A 202 25.75 22.03 1.78
C THR A 202 25.73 21.94 3.31
N GLU A 203 26.22 20.84 3.89
CA GLU A 203 26.27 20.66 5.35
C GLU A 203 27.48 21.37 6.00
N ASN A 204 28.52 21.67 5.23
CA ASN A 204 29.73 22.36 5.68
C ASN A 204 29.68 23.90 5.59
N GLU A 205 28.65 24.48 4.96
CA GLU A 205 28.50 25.95 4.79
C GLU A 205 27.57 26.63 5.81
N LYS A 206 27.19 25.98 6.94
CA LYS A 206 26.61 26.73 8.07
C LYS A 206 27.73 27.45 8.84
N PRO A 207 27.85 28.79 8.76
CA PRO A 207 28.88 29.51 9.49
C PRO A 207 28.41 29.71 10.93
N ALA A 208 29.23 29.22 11.87
CA ALA A 208 29.79 29.95 13.00
C ALA A 208 29.13 31.28 13.46
N LEU A 209 27.82 31.33 13.70
CA LEU A 209 27.16 32.49 14.31
C LEU A 209 26.33 32.05 15.50
N LEU A 210 27.02 31.62 16.56
CA LEU A 210 26.61 31.66 17.97
C LEU A 210 27.80 31.21 18.85
N LYS A 211 28.91 31.94 18.76
CA LYS A 211 29.94 31.98 19.81
C LYS A 211 29.92 33.35 20.47
N SER A 212 29.01 33.54 21.42
CA SER A 212 29.26 34.43 22.56
C SER A 212 28.17 34.24 23.63
N LYS A 213 28.49 33.48 24.68
CA LYS A 213 28.55 34.00 26.06
C LYS A 213 28.65 32.84 27.07
N GLN A 214 29.57 33.05 28.00
CA GLN A 214 29.58 32.53 29.37
C GLN A 214 29.98 31.07 29.57
N SER A 215 31.30 30.93 29.71
CA SER A 215 31.95 30.30 30.85
C SER A 215 31.09 30.13 32.12
N GLU A 216 30.81 28.87 32.50
CA GLU A 216 30.68 28.44 33.89
C GLU A 216 31.21 26.99 34.05
N PRO A 217 31.83 26.65 35.21
CA PRO A 217 32.62 25.42 35.40
C PRO A 217 31.80 24.14 35.65
N PRO A 218 32.39 22.95 35.50
CA PRO A 218 31.65 21.69 35.46
C PRO A 218 31.21 21.23 36.85
N MET A 219 29.92 21.37 37.18
CA MET A 219 29.33 20.63 38.28
C MET A 219 29.02 19.19 37.85
N LYS A 220 29.79 18.26 38.42
CA LYS A 220 29.40 16.84 38.59
C LYS A 220 27.97 16.75 39.12
N LYS A 221 27.09 16.04 38.42
CA LYS A 221 25.86 15.43 38.96
C LYS A 221 25.43 14.23 38.08
N PRO A 222 24.65 13.28 38.61
CA PRO A 222 25.03 11.87 38.64
C PRO A 222 24.28 11.03 37.61
N GLN A 223 24.86 9.86 37.30
CA GLN A 223 24.21 8.78 36.55
C GLN A 223 22.81 8.49 37.11
N PRO A 224 21.75 8.43 36.26
CA PRO A 224 20.49 7.88 36.67
C PRO A 224 20.63 6.36 36.70
N LYS A 225 20.61 5.79 37.91
CA LYS A 225 20.44 4.35 38.13
C LYS A 225 19.11 3.92 37.51
N LEU A 226 19.20 3.15 36.43
CA LEU A 226 18.11 2.36 35.88
C LEU A 226 17.62 1.41 36.98
N LYS A 227 16.44 1.71 37.55
CA LYS A 227 15.66 0.73 38.29
C LYS A 227 14.83 -0.07 37.28
N PRO A 228 14.79 -1.41 37.36
CA PRO A 228 13.85 -2.21 36.59
C PRO A 228 12.45 -1.98 37.17
N LYS A 229 11.59 -1.29 36.41
CA LYS A 229 10.16 -1.29 36.72
C LYS A 229 9.57 -2.59 36.19
N SER A 230 9.23 -3.43 37.16
CA SER A 230 8.36 -4.59 37.09
C SER A 230 7.12 -4.37 36.23
N ALA A 231 6.78 -5.40 35.46
CA ALA A 231 5.50 -5.59 34.78
C ALA A 231 4.31 -5.40 35.73
N PRO A 232 3.19 -4.89 35.19
CA PRO A 232 1.91 -5.57 35.40
C PRO A 232 1.06 -5.54 34.13
N GLY A 233 0.61 -6.70 33.65
CA GLY A 233 -0.27 -6.75 32.48
C GLY A 233 -0.59 -8.15 31.98
N ARG A 234 -0.86 -9.10 32.89
CA ARG A 234 -1.35 -10.45 32.52
C ARG A 234 -2.88 -10.60 32.63
N ALA A 235 -3.60 -9.53 32.95
CA ALA A 235 -5.07 -9.53 33.08
C ALA A 235 -5.88 -9.37 31.77
N PRO A 236 -5.42 -8.69 30.68
CA PRO A 236 -6.32 -8.42 29.55
C PRO A 236 -6.64 -9.64 28.66
N VAL A 237 -5.87 -10.71 28.76
CA VAL A 237 -5.94 -11.83 27.80
C VAL A 237 -7.04 -12.83 28.17
N GLU A 238 -7.33 -13.01 29.46
CA GLU A 238 -8.39 -13.93 29.90
C GLU A 238 -9.78 -13.29 29.71
N GLU A 239 -9.92 -11.99 29.92
CA GLU A 239 -11.17 -11.26 29.66
C GLU A 239 -11.54 -11.32 28.16
N LEU A 240 -10.56 -11.13 27.27
CA LEU A 240 -10.73 -11.30 25.82
C LEU A 240 -11.05 -12.75 25.41
N ARG A 241 -10.57 -13.76 26.16
CA ARG A 241 -10.89 -15.17 25.91
C ARG A 241 -12.32 -15.51 26.29
N GLU A 242 -12.81 -14.96 27.40
CA GLU A 242 -14.19 -15.14 27.85
C GLU A 242 -15.17 -14.51 26.87
N GLU A 243 -14.89 -13.29 26.39
CA GLU A 243 -15.71 -12.64 25.36
C GLU A 243 -15.77 -13.44 24.05
N LEU A 244 -14.64 -13.99 23.60
CA LEU A 244 -14.60 -14.83 22.41
C LEU A 244 -15.39 -16.14 22.56
N GLN A 245 -15.38 -16.74 23.75
CA GLN A 245 -16.18 -17.94 24.02
C GLN A 245 -17.67 -17.63 24.03
N ARG A 246 -18.06 -16.50 24.63
CA ARG A 246 -19.45 -16.05 24.64
C ARG A 246 -19.99 -15.79 23.23
N LEU A 247 -19.25 -15.06 22.40
CA LEU A 247 -19.65 -14.77 21.01
C LEU A 247 -19.78 -16.03 20.15
N ARG A 248 -18.94 -17.05 20.39
CA ARG A 248 -19.07 -18.36 19.72
C ARG A 248 -20.34 -19.12 20.11
N ALA A 249 -20.76 -19.02 21.38
CA ALA A 249 -22.00 -19.64 21.83
C ALA A 249 -23.23 -18.96 21.19
N GLU A 250 -23.27 -17.62 21.18
CA GLU A 250 -24.35 -16.84 20.57
C GLU A 250 -24.46 -17.12 19.05
N LEU A 251 -23.33 -17.22 18.33
CA LEU A 251 -23.33 -17.59 16.91
C LEU A 251 -23.89 -19.00 16.65
N ASN A 252 -23.55 -19.96 17.51
CA ASN A 252 -24.07 -21.32 17.38
C ASN A 252 -25.58 -21.39 17.65
N GLU A 253 -26.08 -20.60 18.61
CA GLU A 253 -27.51 -20.51 18.90
C GLU A 253 -28.28 -19.90 17.72
N LEU A 254 -27.81 -18.78 17.16
CA LEU A 254 -28.40 -18.16 15.97
C LEU A 254 -28.40 -19.12 14.77
N ARG A 255 -27.33 -19.90 14.60
CA ARG A 255 -27.25 -20.91 13.53
C ARG A 255 -28.24 -22.06 13.72
N GLN A 256 -28.58 -22.42 14.96
CA GLN A 256 -29.62 -23.40 15.24
C GLN A 256 -31.03 -22.83 15.03
N GLN A 257 -31.25 -21.55 15.34
CA GLN A 257 -32.53 -20.88 15.08
C GLN A 257 -32.83 -20.78 13.58
N ILE A 258 -31.83 -20.53 12.73
CA ILE A 258 -32.00 -20.49 11.26
C ILE A 258 -32.30 -21.87 10.66
N LYS A 259 -31.92 -22.96 11.34
CA LYS A 259 -32.14 -24.34 10.86
C LYS A 259 -33.50 -24.92 11.23
N LYS A 260 -34.27 -24.24 12.10
CA LYS A 260 -35.64 -24.62 12.46
C LYS A 260 -36.62 -23.90 11.55
#